data_AF-A0A971NA56-F1
#
_entry.id   AF-A0A971NA56-F1
#
_cell.length_a   1.000
_cell.length_b   1.000
_cell.length_c   1.000
_cell.angle_alpha   90.00
_cell.angle_beta   90.00
_cell.angle_gamma   90.00
#
_symmetry.space_group_name_H-M   'P 1'
#
loop_
_entity.id
_entity.type
_entity.pdbx_description
1 polymer ?
#
loop_
_entity_poly.entity_id
_entity_poly.type
_entity_poly.pdbx_seq_one_letter_code
_entity_poly.pdbx_strand_id
1 'polypeptide(L)'
;SNACELSDKLRELTGIETEVLSGEDEALLSFSGAVSGFDLSNVNRYCTIDTGGGSTELVFAEKGEIVCKASLKTGALLLTEKFFSNDTILEEDLEKAGYELKQVFDSVKPPFKVDMAVGIGGNVTSMASVYKRMEEYDPEEAHGTVLPEEEVERQIGEYSVKSPEERRKIPGLDPERADIILAGACIIRYAMRFAGCTEIVVSDRGLRHGILYSMTGG
;
A
#
# COMPACT_ATOMS: atom_id res chain seq x y z
N SER A 1 -16.79 -11.41 15.38
CA SER A 1 -16.70 -9.99 14.99
C SER A 1 -17.65 -9.20 15.86
N ASN A 2 -17.23 -8.05 16.39
CA ASN A 2 -18.03 -7.10 17.18
C ASN A 2 -18.67 -6.00 16.30
N ALA A 3 -18.65 -6.16 14.98
CA ALA A 3 -19.08 -5.15 14.01
C ALA A 3 -20.53 -4.69 14.24
N CYS A 4 -21.49 -5.61 14.45
CA CYS A 4 -22.88 -5.21 14.69
C CYS A 4 -23.05 -4.36 15.95
N GLU A 5 -22.35 -4.72 17.03
CA GLU A 5 -22.43 -4.01 18.30
C GLU A 5 -21.81 -2.60 18.21
N LEU A 6 -20.78 -2.43 17.37
CA LEU A 6 -20.20 -1.13 17.04
C LEU A 6 -21.14 -0.32 16.13
N SER A 7 -21.70 -0.94 15.09
CA SER A 7 -22.63 -0.32 14.15
C SER A 7 -23.88 0.21 14.84
N ASP A 8 -24.46 -0.57 15.75
CA ASP A 8 -25.63 -0.16 16.54
C ASP A 8 -25.30 1.03 17.45
N LYS A 9 -24.14 1.00 18.13
CA LYS A 9 -23.67 2.13 18.96
C LYS A 9 -23.41 3.40 18.13
N LEU A 10 -22.83 3.27 16.93
CA LEU A 10 -22.61 4.39 16.03
C LEU A 10 -23.94 5.01 15.58
N ARG A 11 -24.93 4.18 15.23
CA ARG A 11 -26.27 4.65 14.87
C ARG A 11 -26.95 5.37 16.04
N GLU A 12 -26.88 4.82 17.25
CA GLU A 12 -27.46 5.44 18.45
C GLU A 12 -26.84 6.81 18.77
N LEU A 13 -25.52 6.95 18.60
CA LEU A 13 -24.80 8.19 18.92
C LEU A 13 -24.90 9.27 17.83
N THR A 14 -24.98 8.87 16.56
CA THR A 14 -24.83 9.80 15.43
C THR A 14 -26.06 9.90 14.52
N GLY A 15 -26.99 8.95 14.62
CA GLY A 15 -28.11 8.80 13.69
C GLY A 15 -27.72 8.27 12.30
N ILE A 16 -26.45 7.93 12.09
CA ILE A 16 -25.92 7.44 10.81
C ILE A 16 -26.11 5.92 10.72
N GLU A 17 -26.77 5.45 9.66
CA GLU A 17 -26.78 4.03 9.32
C GLU A 17 -25.42 3.63 8.73
N THR A 18 -24.84 2.54 9.26
CA THR A 18 -23.56 2.00 8.76
C THR A 18 -23.83 0.73 7.98
N GLU A 19 -23.24 0.63 6.80
CA GLU A 19 -23.24 -0.59 6.00
C GLU A 19 -21.93 -1.34 6.24
N VAL A 20 -22.04 -2.63 6.60
CA VAL A 20 -20.88 -3.51 6.73
C VAL A 20 -20.62 -4.14 5.37
N LEU A 21 -19.59 -3.66 4.67
CA LEU A 21 -19.16 -4.24 3.41
C LEU A 21 -18.60 -5.65 3.62
N SER A 22 -18.84 -6.54 2.66
CA SER A 22 -18.06 -7.77 2.60
C SER A 22 -16.62 -7.44 2.23
N GLY A 23 -15.66 -8.28 2.64
CA GLY A 23 -14.26 -8.09 2.22
C GLY A 23 -14.09 -8.18 0.69
N GLU A 24 -15.01 -8.86 -0.01
CA GLU A 24 -15.01 -8.90 -1.47
C GLU A 24 -15.42 -7.57 -2.10
N ASP A 25 -16.46 -6.92 -1.55
CA ASP A 25 -16.96 -5.62 -2.00
C ASP A 25 -15.97 -4.50 -1.68
N GLU A 26 -15.38 -4.52 -0.48
CA GLU A 26 -14.33 -3.56 -0.09
C GLU A 26 -13.14 -3.63 -1.05
N ALA A 27 -12.69 -4.84 -1.39
CA ALA A 27 -11.60 -5.04 -2.33
C ALA A 27 -11.96 -4.56 -3.74
N LEU A 28 -13.20 -4.80 -4.21
CA LEU A 28 -13.66 -4.34 -5.53
C LEU A 28 -13.74 -2.81 -5.60
N LEU A 29 -14.29 -2.18 -4.56
CA LEU A 29 -14.40 -0.74 -4.47
C LEU A 29 -13.02 -0.09 -4.36
N SER A 30 -12.15 -0.62 -3.51
CA SER A 30 -10.76 -0.12 -3.36
C SER A 30 -10.00 -0.23 -4.67
N PHE A 31 -10.10 -1.36 -5.36
CA PHE A 31 -9.52 -1.58 -6.68
C PHE A 31 -10.04 -0.55 -7.70
N SER A 32 -11.37 -0.42 -7.82
CA SER A 32 -12.00 0.51 -8.78
C SER A 32 -11.60 1.95 -8.50
N GLY A 33 -11.62 2.36 -7.23
CA GLY A 33 -11.20 3.69 -6.80
C GLY A 33 -9.74 3.97 -7.12
N ALA A 34 -8.86 3.00 -6.84
CA ALA A 34 -7.43 3.14 -7.08
C ALA A 34 -7.07 3.29 -8.56
N VAL A 35 -7.81 2.63 -9.45
CA VAL A 35 -7.51 2.69 -10.89
C VAL A 35 -8.35 3.72 -11.66
N SER A 36 -9.39 4.29 -11.05
CA SER A 36 -10.30 5.27 -11.67
C SER A 36 -9.61 6.53 -12.22
N GLY A 37 -8.41 6.86 -11.75
CA GLY A 37 -7.63 8.02 -12.19
C GLY A 37 -6.67 7.75 -13.35
N PHE A 38 -6.56 6.50 -13.82
CA PHE A 38 -5.56 6.10 -14.81
C PHE A 38 -6.18 5.70 -16.15
N ASP A 39 -5.50 6.05 -17.24
CA ASP A 39 -5.85 5.56 -18.57
C ASP A 39 -5.38 4.10 -18.73
N LEU A 40 -6.34 3.18 -18.62
CA LEU A 40 -6.10 1.74 -18.77
C LEU A 40 -6.31 1.24 -20.20
N SER A 41 -6.54 2.11 -21.19
CA SER A 41 -6.87 1.70 -22.57
C SER A 41 -5.80 0.80 -23.21
N ASN A 42 -4.54 0.95 -22.80
CA ASN A 42 -3.40 0.17 -23.28
C ASN A 42 -2.81 -0.78 -22.21
N VAL A 43 -3.48 -0.93 -21.07
CA VAL A 43 -3.04 -1.76 -19.95
C VAL A 43 -3.93 -2.99 -19.87
N ASN A 44 -3.41 -4.15 -20.26
CA ASN A 44 -4.22 -5.38 -20.25
C ASN A 44 -4.24 -6.01 -18.86
N ARG A 45 -3.11 -6.04 -18.17
CA ARG A 45 -2.96 -6.69 -16.87
C ARG A 45 -2.43 -5.70 -15.86
N TYR A 46 -3.10 -5.59 -14.73
CA TYR A 46 -2.66 -4.69 -13.67
C TYR A 46 -2.92 -5.27 -12.29
N CYS A 47 -2.12 -4.84 -11.32
CA CYS A 47 -2.24 -5.27 -9.95
C CYS A 47 -2.32 -4.05 -9.02
N THR A 48 -3.31 -4.02 -8.13
CA THR A 48 -3.28 -3.06 -7.02
C THR A 48 -2.60 -3.69 -5.82
N ILE A 49 -1.73 -2.93 -5.16
CA ILE A 49 -0.95 -3.30 -3.99
C ILE A 49 -1.33 -2.32 -2.88
N ASP A 50 -2.10 -2.77 -1.89
CA ASP A 50 -2.43 -1.98 -0.71
C ASP A 50 -1.62 -2.51 0.47
N THR A 51 -0.75 -1.68 1.05
CA THR A 51 0.06 -2.06 2.20
C THR A 51 -0.45 -1.33 3.44
N GLY A 52 -1.24 -2.05 4.23
CA GLY A 52 -1.72 -1.61 5.53
C GLY A 52 -0.71 -1.85 6.65
N GLY A 53 -1.18 -1.68 7.89
CA GLY A 53 -0.39 -1.96 9.09
C GLY A 53 -0.26 -3.46 9.39
N GLY A 54 -1.35 -4.22 9.22
CA GLY A 54 -1.44 -5.65 9.58
C GLY A 54 -1.39 -6.62 8.41
N SER A 55 -1.62 -6.15 7.19
CA SER A 55 -1.70 -6.99 6.00
C SER A 55 -1.31 -6.19 4.76
N THR A 56 -1.13 -6.94 3.67
CA THR A 56 -0.90 -6.41 2.33
C THR A 56 -1.84 -7.12 1.37
N GLU A 57 -2.68 -6.35 0.70
CA GLU A 57 -3.68 -6.85 -0.24
C GLU A 57 -3.17 -6.69 -1.67
N LEU A 58 -3.29 -7.76 -2.44
CA LEU A 58 -2.95 -7.84 -3.86
C LEU A 58 -4.20 -8.19 -4.63
N VAL A 59 -4.58 -7.35 -5.60
CA VAL A 59 -5.70 -7.64 -6.51
C VAL A 59 -5.17 -7.60 -7.94
N PHE A 60 -5.25 -8.72 -8.63
CA PHE A 60 -4.84 -8.87 -10.03
C PHE A 60 -6.05 -8.80 -10.92
N ALA A 61 -5.97 -8.00 -11.98
CA ALA A 61 -7.01 -7.87 -12.98
C ALA A 61 -6.46 -8.01 -14.40
N GLU A 62 -7.32 -8.49 -15.29
CA GLU A 62 -7.07 -8.55 -16.72
C GLU A 62 -8.28 -7.92 -17.44
N LYS A 63 -8.05 -6.89 -18.25
CA LYS A 63 -9.08 -6.20 -19.06
C LYS A 63 -10.30 -5.72 -18.25
N GLY A 64 -10.06 -5.16 -17.07
CA GLY A 64 -11.13 -4.65 -16.19
C GLY A 64 -11.66 -5.66 -15.18
N GLU A 65 -11.42 -6.96 -15.39
CA GLU A 65 -11.99 -8.02 -14.56
C GLU A 65 -10.98 -8.53 -13.52
N ILE A 66 -11.42 -8.66 -12.26
CA ILE A 66 -10.58 -9.21 -11.20
C ILE A 66 -10.39 -10.72 -11.42
N VAL A 67 -9.14 -11.16 -11.55
CA VAL A 67 -8.76 -12.56 -11.76
C VAL A 67 -8.35 -13.24 -10.45
N CYS A 68 -7.65 -12.52 -9.57
CA CYS A 68 -7.15 -13.08 -8.32
C CYS A 68 -7.06 -12.02 -7.23
N LYS A 69 -7.38 -12.42 -6.00
CA LYS A 69 -7.18 -11.61 -4.79
C LYS A 69 -6.31 -12.41 -3.82
N ALA A 70 -5.36 -11.76 -3.18
CA ALA A 70 -4.56 -12.33 -2.10
C ALA A 70 -4.44 -11.30 -0.97
N SER A 71 -4.67 -11.73 0.28
CA SER A 71 -4.33 -10.94 1.47
C SER A 71 -3.19 -11.65 2.18
N LEU A 72 -2.04 -10.98 2.22
CA LEU A 72 -0.82 -11.47 2.84
C LEU A 72 -0.78 -10.95 4.27
N LYS A 73 -0.52 -11.85 5.23
CA LYS A 73 -0.41 -11.50 6.65
C LYS A 73 0.96 -10.86 6.96
N THR A 74 1.27 -9.78 6.26
CA THR A 74 2.43 -8.93 6.45
C THR A 74 2.02 -7.49 6.18
N GLY A 75 2.32 -6.57 7.09
CA GLY A 75 2.00 -5.17 6.96
C GLY A 75 3.09 -4.34 7.65
N ALA A 76 3.09 -3.03 7.41
CA ALA A 76 4.18 -2.16 7.83
C ALA A 76 4.35 -2.15 9.37
N LEU A 77 3.26 -2.17 10.15
CA LEU A 77 3.33 -2.24 11.61
C LEU A 77 3.87 -3.59 12.08
N LEU A 78 3.30 -4.70 11.59
CA LEU A 78 3.71 -6.05 12.01
C LEU A 78 5.19 -6.32 11.70
N LEU A 79 5.65 -5.94 10.52
CA LEU A 79 7.03 -6.15 10.12
C LEU A 79 7.98 -5.25 10.92
N THR A 80 7.56 -4.02 11.23
CA THR A 80 8.32 -3.10 12.09
C THR A 80 8.45 -3.66 13.51
N GLU A 81 7.34 -4.04 14.15
CA GLU A 81 7.32 -4.61 15.50
C GLU A 81 8.21 -5.86 15.62
N LYS A 82 8.31 -6.62 14.53
CA LYS A 82 9.05 -7.88 14.52
C LYS A 82 10.55 -7.71 14.27
N PHE A 83 10.95 -6.80 13.39
CA PHE A 83 12.34 -6.70 12.94
C PHE A 83 12.97 -5.32 13.11
N PHE A 84 12.18 -4.25 13.16
CA PHE A 84 12.68 -2.87 13.15
C PHE A 84 12.27 -2.07 14.40
N SER A 85 12.05 -2.76 15.52
CA SER A 85 11.67 -2.14 16.80
C SER A 85 12.79 -1.39 17.52
N ASN A 86 14.04 -1.57 17.09
CA ASN A 86 15.19 -0.87 17.65
C ASN A 86 15.48 0.41 16.87
N ASP A 87 16.01 1.43 17.55
CA ASP A 87 16.41 2.69 16.89
C ASP A 87 17.51 2.49 15.84
N THR A 88 18.34 1.47 16.02
CA THR A 88 19.38 1.07 15.06
C THR A 88 18.95 -0.22 14.39
N ILE A 89 18.91 -0.21 13.05
CA ILE A 89 18.60 -1.39 12.25
C ILE A 89 19.92 -2.07 11.89
N LEU A 90 20.08 -3.33 12.27
CA LEU A 90 21.24 -4.13 11.89
C LEU A 90 21.03 -4.73 10.49
N GLU A 91 22.12 -5.03 9.80
CA GLU A 91 22.06 -5.73 8.51
C GLU A 91 21.32 -7.08 8.63
N GLU A 92 21.54 -7.80 9.74
CA GLU A 92 20.85 -9.04 10.06
C GLU A 92 19.32 -8.86 10.19
N ASP A 93 18.85 -7.71 10.67
CA ASP A 93 17.40 -7.42 10.80
C ASP A 93 16.76 -7.26 9.41
N LEU A 94 17.45 -6.59 8.48
CA LEU A 94 17.02 -6.48 7.08
C LEU A 94 17.00 -7.83 6.38
N GLU A 95 18.03 -8.66 6.60
CA GLU A 95 18.10 -10.02 6.04
C GLU A 95 16.95 -10.88 6.54
N LYS A 96 16.66 -10.87 7.85
CA LYS A 96 15.55 -11.60 8.46
C LYS A 96 14.19 -11.12 7.92
N ALA A 97 13.98 -9.81 7.84
CA ALA A 97 12.76 -9.24 7.27
C ALA A 97 12.60 -9.63 5.79
N GLY A 98 13.69 -9.58 5.01
CA GLY A 98 13.69 -10.01 3.61
C GLY A 98 13.39 -11.49 3.43
N TYR A 99 13.93 -12.35 4.30
CA TYR A 99 13.63 -13.78 4.30
C TYR A 99 12.16 -14.06 4.62
N GLU A 100 11.59 -13.37 5.61
CA GLU A 100 10.17 -13.48 5.94
C GLU A 100 9.27 -13.02 4.81
N LEU A 101 9.53 -11.84 4.23
CA LEU A 101 8.78 -11.35 3.09
C LEU A 101 8.85 -12.34 1.94
N LYS A 102 10.03 -12.87 1.63
CA LYS A 102 10.18 -13.91 0.61
C LYS A 102 9.27 -15.11 0.90
N GLN A 103 9.24 -15.63 2.12
CA GLN A 103 8.36 -16.75 2.48
C GLN A 103 6.87 -16.42 2.34
N VAL A 104 6.46 -15.23 2.79
CA VAL A 104 5.07 -14.77 2.70
C VAL A 104 4.63 -14.65 1.25
N PHE A 105 5.42 -14.01 0.40
CA PHE A 105 5.11 -13.86 -1.03
C PHE A 105 5.22 -15.20 -1.78
N ASP A 106 6.17 -16.08 -1.45
CA ASP A 106 6.28 -17.41 -2.07
C ASP A 106 5.13 -18.37 -1.67
N SER A 107 4.38 -18.05 -0.60
CA SER A 107 3.22 -18.84 -0.18
C SER A 107 2.01 -18.71 -1.12
N VAL A 108 2.04 -17.68 -1.97
CA VAL A 108 1.06 -17.42 -3.02
C VAL A 108 1.77 -17.40 -4.38
N LYS A 109 1.01 -17.49 -5.48
CA LYS A 109 1.57 -17.36 -6.82
C LYS A 109 0.82 -16.28 -7.58
N PRO A 110 1.51 -15.34 -8.25
CA PRO A 110 0.82 -14.38 -9.08
C PRO A 110 0.20 -15.15 -10.26
N PRO A 111 -1.04 -14.83 -10.66
CA PRO A 111 -1.67 -15.49 -11.80
C PRO A 111 -0.93 -15.19 -13.11
N PHE A 112 -0.27 -14.03 -13.19
CA PHE A 112 0.52 -13.56 -14.32
C PHE A 112 1.41 -12.40 -13.88
N LYS A 113 2.38 -12.04 -14.73
CA LYS A 113 3.04 -10.73 -14.66
C LYS A 113 2.08 -9.66 -15.17
N VAL A 114 2.12 -8.49 -14.54
CA VAL A 114 1.29 -7.34 -14.92
C VAL A 114 2.05 -6.31 -15.73
N ASP A 115 1.32 -5.55 -16.53
CA ASP A 115 1.83 -4.41 -17.28
C ASP A 115 1.98 -3.18 -16.38
N MET A 116 1.16 -3.08 -15.32
CA MET A 116 1.14 -1.96 -14.38
C MET A 116 0.89 -2.45 -12.95
N ALA A 117 1.67 -1.94 -12.00
CA ALA A 117 1.39 -2.06 -10.58
C ALA A 117 0.92 -0.71 -10.02
N VAL A 118 -0.16 -0.71 -9.25
CA VAL A 118 -0.73 0.48 -8.62
C VAL A 118 -0.63 0.32 -7.11
N GLY A 119 0.17 1.16 -6.46
CA GLY A 119 0.28 1.19 -5.02
C GLY A 119 -0.84 2.03 -4.41
N ILE A 120 -1.39 1.57 -3.29
CA ILE A 120 -2.43 2.26 -2.53
C ILE A 120 -1.97 2.46 -1.10
N GLY A 121 -2.38 3.57 -0.50
CA GLY A 121 -2.27 3.81 0.92
C GLY A 121 -1.03 4.56 1.36
N GLY A 122 -0.97 4.85 2.66
CA GLY A 122 -0.04 5.83 3.23
C GLY A 122 1.44 5.50 3.03
N ASN A 123 1.81 4.23 2.87
CA ASN A 123 3.20 3.86 2.64
C ASN A 123 3.68 4.36 1.28
N VAL A 124 2.96 4.02 0.21
CA VAL A 124 3.39 4.40 -1.15
C VAL A 124 3.24 5.89 -1.40
N THR A 125 2.23 6.55 -0.82
CA THR A 125 2.06 8.00 -0.95
C THR A 125 3.13 8.77 -0.18
N SER A 126 3.54 8.28 1.00
CA SER A 126 4.70 8.84 1.72
C SER A 126 5.98 8.69 0.88
N MET A 127 6.18 7.55 0.22
CA MET A 127 7.34 7.36 -0.65
C MET A 127 7.31 8.30 -1.87
N ALA A 128 6.13 8.56 -2.45
CA ALA A 128 5.98 9.56 -3.51
C ALA A 128 6.30 10.97 -3.02
N SER A 129 5.84 11.33 -1.83
CA SER A 129 6.11 12.61 -1.18
C SER A 129 7.61 12.81 -0.91
N VAL A 130 8.31 11.78 -0.42
CA VAL A 130 9.78 11.78 -0.24
C VAL A 130 10.50 11.90 -1.59
N TYR A 131 10.06 11.15 -2.61
CA TYR A 131 10.65 11.21 -3.94
C TYR A 131 10.54 12.61 -4.56
N LYS A 132 9.38 13.26 -4.40
CA LYS A 132 9.12 14.64 -4.86
C LYS A 132 9.64 15.71 -3.90
N ARG A 133 10.10 15.33 -2.70
CA ARG A 133 10.57 16.22 -1.63
C ARG A 133 9.53 17.28 -1.26
N MET A 134 8.27 16.88 -1.14
CA MET A 134 7.17 17.80 -0.82
C MET A 134 7.38 18.47 0.53
N GLU A 135 7.15 19.79 0.61
CA GLU A 135 7.17 20.52 1.89
C GLU A 135 5.87 20.31 2.67
N GLU A 136 4.75 20.33 1.96
CA GLU A 136 3.41 19.99 2.45
C GLU A 136 2.84 18.90 1.55
N TYR A 137 2.15 17.92 2.14
CA TYR A 137 1.58 16.81 1.38
C TYR A 137 0.45 17.29 0.47
N ASP A 138 0.62 17.08 -0.84
CA ASP A 138 -0.42 17.30 -1.84
C ASP A 138 -0.87 15.95 -2.45
N PRO A 139 -2.13 15.52 -2.21
CA PRO A 139 -2.70 14.30 -2.78
C PRO A 139 -2.63 14.23 -4.31
N GLU A 140 -2.83 15.36 -5.00
CA GLU A 140 -2.84 15.42 -6.46
C GLU A 140 -1.43 15.33 -7.03
N GLU A 141 -0.42 15.86 -6.31
CA GLU A 141 0.96 15.63 -6.68
C GLU A 141 1.42 14.19 -6.38
N ALA A 142 0.93 13.56 -5.32
CA ALA A 142 1.28 12.18 -4.99
C ALA A 142 0.65 11.20 -5.99
N HIS A 143 -0.62 11.39 -6.33
CA HIS A 143 -1.35 10.56 -7.30
C HIS A 143 -0.67 10.57 -8.68
N GLY A 144 -0.56 9.39 -9.31
CA GLY A 144 0.10 9.21 -10.60
C GLY A 144 1.62 9.29 -10.55
N THR A 145 2.24 9.51 -9.39
CA THR A 145 3.70 9.43 -9.27
C THR A 145 4.16 8.02 -9.60
N VAL A 146 5.07 7.89 -10.57
CA VAL A 146 5.71 6.62 -10.92
C VAL A 146 6.99 6.49 -10.10
N LEU A 147 7.05 5.49 -9.23
CA LEU A 147 8.21 5.16 -8.43
C LEU A 147 8.94 3.96 -9.07
N PRO A 148 10.13 4.16 -9.66
CA PRO A 148 10.95 3.06 -10.13
C PRO A 148 11.50 2.25 -8.96
N GLU A 149 11.78 0.96 -9.19
CA GLU A 149 12.38 0.06 -8.19
C GLU A 149 13.68 0.65 -7.61
N GLU A 150 14.48 1.32 -8.44
CA GLU A 150 15.71 1.99 -7.99
C GLU A 150 15.46 3.07 -6.93
N GLU A 151 14.36 3.83 -7.06
CA GLU A 151 13.98 4.84 -6.07
C GLU A 151 13.47 4.19 -4.77
N VAL A 152 12.71 3.10 -4.90
CA VAL A 152 12.28 2.30 -3.73
C VAL A 152 13.50 1.77 -2.98
N GLU A 153 14.50 1.23 -3.68
CA GLU A 153 15.75 0.73 -3.08
C GLU A 153 16.57 1.86 -2.47
N ARG A 154 16.66 3.03 -3.12
CA ARG A 154 17.32 4.22 -2.58
C ARG A 154 16.70 4.64 -1.25
N GLN A 155 15.37 4.69 -1.18
CA GLN A 155 14.64 5.04 0.02
C GLN A 155 14.84 4.00 1.14
N ILE A 156 14.79 2.69 0.83
CA ILE A 156 15.13 1.62 1.80
C ILE A 156 16.54 1.83 2.37
N GLY A 157 17.52 2.10 1.50
CA GLY A 157 18.89 2.39 1.91
C GLY A 157 18.97 3.59 2.86
N GLU A 158 18.30 4.68 2.54
CA GLU A 158 18.25 5.89 3.37
C GLU A 158 17.56 5.64 4.73
N TYR A 159 16.43 4.93 4.75
CA TYR A 159 15.68 4.67 5.97
C TYR A 159 16.41 3.69 6.88
N SER A 160 17.09 2.70 6.34
CA SER A 160 17.76 1.65 7.12
C SER A 160 18.91 2.16 7.99
N VAL A 161 19.59 3.23 7.59
CA VAL A 161 20.72 3.81 8.31
C VAL A 161 20.34 4.98 9.24
N LYS A 162 19.04 5.29 9.34
CA LYS A 162 18.50 6.39 10.13
C LYS A 162 17.63 5.87 11.26
N SER A 163 17.78 6.47 12.44
CA SER A 163 16.84 6.28 13.54
C SER A 163 15.47 6.86 13.20
N PRO A 164 14.40 6.49 13.93
CA PRO A 164 13.08 7.09 13.71
C PRO A 164 13.09 8.62 13.81
N GLU A 165 13.84 9.19 14.76
CA GLU A 165 13.98 10.65 14.88
C GLU A 165 14.69 11.30 13.69
N GLU A 166 15.66 10.61 13.09
CA GLU A 166 16.34 11.09 11.89
C GLU A 166 15.46 10.96 10.65
N ARG A 167 14.65 9.90 10.56
CA ARG A 167 13.66 9.73 9.49
C ARG A 167 12.61 10.84 9.50
N ARG A 168 12.13 11.27 10.68
CA ARG A 168 11.19 12.42 10.80
C ARG A 168 11.71 13.72 10.19
N LYS A 169 13.01 13.83 9.90
CA LYS A 169 13.65 15.00 9.29
C LYS A 169 13.82 14.87 7.77
N ILE A 170 13.46 13.73 7.19
CA ILE A 170 13.53 13.50 5.74
C ILE A 170 12.45 14.36 5.07
N PRO A 171 12.80 15.23 4.11
CA PRO A 171 11.83 16.04 3.38
C PRO A 171 10.77 15.17 2.70
N GLY A 172 9.50 15.54 2.83
CA GLY A 172 8.36 14.79 2.29
C GLY A 172 7.92 13.58 3.12
N LEU A 173 8.67 13.15 4.14
CA LEU A 173 8.23 12.05 5.00
C LEU A 173 7.34 12.59 6.13
N ASP A 174 6.09 12.12 6.17
CA ASP A 174 5.19 12.35 7.30
C ASP A 174 5.85 11.84 8.60
N PRO A 175 6.04 12.70 9.63
CA PRO A 175 6.62 12.29 10.90
C PRO A 175 5.89 11.14 11.60
N GLU A 176 4.59 10.97 11.38
CA GLU A 176 3.79 9.85 11.93
C GLU A 176 4.11 8.51 11.24
N ARG A 177 4.70 8.57 10.03
CA ARG A 177 5.08 7.39 9.24
C ARG A 177 6.52 6.97 9.43
N ALA A 178 7.36 7.83 10.04
CA ALA A 178 8.79 7.60 10.19
C ALA A 178 9.15 6.26 10.86
N ASP A 179 8.32 5.81 11.80
CA ASP A 179 8.55 4.56 12.54
C ASP A 179 8.36 3.32 11.64
N ILE A 180 7.42 3.36 10.68
CA ILE A 180 6.99 2.19 9.89
C ILE A 180 7.40 2.23 8.42
N ILE A 181 7.90 3.36 7.92
CA ILE A 181 8.15 3.57 6.49
C ILE A 181 9.18 2.59 5.92
N LEU A 182 10.19 2.19 6.70
CA LEU A 182 11.19 1.21 6.26
C LEU A 182 10.54 -0.14 5.94
N ALA A 183 9.66 -0.61 6.82
CA ALA A 183 8.90 -1.84 6.59
C ALA A 183 7.97 -1.73 5.39
N GLY A 184 7.24 -0.60 5.29
CA GLY A 184 6.37 -0.32 4.14
C GLY A 184 7.12 -0.38 2.81
N ALA A 185 8.27 0.29 2.72
CA ALA A 185 9.12 0.28 1.53
C ALA A 185 9.65 -1.12 1.20
N CYS A 186 10.06 -1.90 2.20
CA CYS A 186 10.47 -3.29 2.00
C CYS A 186 9.34 -4.14 1.43
N ILE A 187 8.11 -4.02 1.95
CA ILE A 187 6.94 -4.74 1.44
C ILE A 187 6.64 -4.35 0.00
N ILE A 188 6.62 -3.04 -0.31
CA ILE A 188 6.36 -2.53 -1.66
C ILE A 188 7.37 -3.09 -2.66
N ARG A 189 8.67 -3.10 -2.33
CA ARG A 189 9.71 -3.72 -3.17
C ARG A 189 9.40 -5.18 -3.50
N TYR A 190 9.04 -5.99 -2.49
CA TYR A 190 8.71 -7.40 -2.71
C TYR A 190 7.42 -7.57 -3.52
N ALA A 191 6.41 -6.72 -3.28
CA ALA A 191 5.15 -6.74 -4.01
C ALA A 191 5.35 -6.38 -5.50
N MET A 192 6.19 -5.39 -5.81
CA MET A 192 6.56 -5.03 -7.19
C MET A 192 7.22 -6.22 -7.91
N ARG A 193 8.23 -6.83 -7.28
CA ARG A 193 8.92 -8.01 -7.83
C ARG A 193 7.98 -9.20 -8.00
N PHE A 194 7.08 -9.43 -7.05
CA PHE A 194 6.06 -10.48 -7.11
C PHE A 194 5.08 -10.26 -8.26
N ALA A 195 4.66 -9.01 -8.49
CA ALA A 195 3.81 -8.61 -9.62
C ALA A 195 4.56 -8.64 -10.97
N GLY A 196 5.90 -8.66 -10.94
CA GLY A 196 6.76 -8.69 -12.12
C GLY A 196 7.01 -7.31 -12.74
N CYS A 197 6.84 -6.24 -11.95
CA CYS A 197 7.07 -4.85 -12.37
C CYS A 197 8.37 -4.28 -11.79
N THR A 198 8.99 -3.36 -12.54
CA THR A 198 10.14 -2.57 -12.11
C THR A 198 9.76 -1.15 -11.67
N GLU A 199 8.47 -0.81 -11.71
CA GLU A 199 7.94 0.47 -11.25
C GLU A 199 6.53 0.28 -10.67
N ILE A 200 6.12 1.21 -9.82
CA ILE A 200 4.78 1.26 -9.23
C ILE A 200 4.20 2.66 -9.38
N VAL A 201 2.95 2.73 -9.81
CA VAL A 201 2.19 3.99 -9.92
C VAL A 201 1.46 4.24 -8.61
N VAL A 202 1.64 5.41 -8.02
CA VAL A 202 1.02 5.77 -6.75
C VAL A 202 -0.42 6.21 -6.95
N SER A 203 -1.33 5.63 -6.17
CA SER A 203 -2.70 6.11 -6.04
C SER A 203 -2.98 6.60 -4.63
N ASP A 204 -3.28 7.90 -4.49
CA ASP A 204 -3.91 8.44 -3.27
C ASP A 204 -5.41 8.04 -3.17
N ARG A 205 -5.96 7.48 -4.27
CA ARG A 205 -7.33 6.96 -4.31
C ARG A 205 -7.37 5.52 -3.83
N GLY A 206 -8.34 5.21 -2.97
CA GLY A 206 -8.59 3.89 -2.39
C GLY A 206 -10.09 3.71 -2.10
N LEU A 207 -10.46 2.96 -1.06
CA LEU A 207 -11.86 2.62 -0.75
C LEU A 207 -12.83 3.81 -0.80
N ARG A 208 -12.49 4.93 -0.15
CA ARG A 208 -13.34 6.15 -0.11
C ARG A 208 -13.67 6.65 -1.52
N HIS A 209 -12.70 6.63 -2.41
CA HIS A 209 -12.86 7.05 -3.79
C HIS A 209 -13.61 6.00 -4.62
N GLY A 210 -13.42 4.71 -4.31
CA GLY A 210 -14.20 3.62 -4.89
C GLY A 210 -15.69 3.74 -4.64
N ILE A 211 -16.07 4.05 -3.39
CA ILE A 211 -17.46 4.29 -3.01
C ILE A 211 -18.02 5.49 -3.80
N LEU A 212 -17.31 6.62 -3.84
CA LEU A 212 -17.72 7.81 -4.61
C LEU A 212 -17.87 7.51 -6.12
N TYR A 213 -16.95 6.73 -6.68
CA TYR A 213 -16.99 6.31 -8.08
C TYR A 213 -18.23 5.44 -8.37
N SER A 214 -18.53 4.46 -7.51
CA SER A 214 -19.74 3.62 -7.66
C SER A 214 -21.05 4.42 -7.57
N MET A 215 -21.08 5.50 -6.79
CA MET A 215 -22.26 6.34 -6.63
C MET A 215 -22.49 7.28 -7.83
N THR A 216 -21.46 7.58 -8.61
CA THR A 216 -21.53 8.54 -9.72
C THR A 216 -21.72 7.88 -11.09
N GLY A 217 -21.73 6.54 -11.17
CA GLY A 217 -22.18 5.79 -12.34
C GLY A 217 -21.11 5.27 -13.29
N GLY A 218 -19.81 5.44 -12.97
CA GLY A 218 -18.69 4.92 -13.76
C GLY A 218 -18.30 5.79 -14.95
#